data_AF-A0A353QZ09-F1
#
_entry.id   AF-A0A353QZ09-F1
#
_cell.length_a   1.000
_cell.length_b   1.000
_cell.length_c   1.000
_cell.angle_alpha   90.00
_cell.angle_beta   90.00
_cell.angle_gamma   90.00
#
_symmetry.space_group_name_H-M   'P 1'
#
loop_
_entity.id
_entity.type
_entity.pdbx_description
1 polymer ?
#
loop_
_entity_poly.entity_id
_entity_poly.type
_entity_poly.pdbx_seq_one_letter_code
_entity_poly.pdbx_strand_id
1 'polypeptide(L)' 'MIPWLWGAAVALLVVGAVGGLVLAPVDYQQGQAYRILFVHVPSAWMAMFVYMFMAG' A
#
# COMPACT_ATOMS: atom_id res chain seq x y z
N MET A 1 5.61 -23.60 -6.82
CA MET A 1 4.60 -22.62 -6.37
C MET A 1 4.42 -22.79 -4.88
N ILE A 2 4.46 -21.72 -4.11
CA ILE A 2 4.52 -21.76 -2.64
C ILE A 2 3.18 -21.24 -2.09
N PRO A 3 2.18 -22.11 -1.85
CA PRO A 3 0.80 -21.68 -1.62
C PRO A 3 0.65 -20.82 -0.36
N TRP A 4 1.48 -21.06 0.66
CA TRP A 4 1.45 -20.29 1.89
C TRP A 4 1.90 -18.84 1.70
N LEU A 5 2.75 -18.54 0.70
CA LEU A 5 3.14 -17.16 0.40
C LEU A 5 1.98 -16.35 -0.18
N TRP A 6 1.08 -16.98 -0.95
CA TRP A 6 -0.14 -16.31 -1.41
C TRP A 6 -1.07 -15.98 -0.25
N GLY A 7 -1.27 -16.92 0.68
CA GLY A 7 -2.03 -16.68 1.89
C GLY A 7 -1.43 -15.53 2.72
N ALA A 8 -0.11 -15.53 2.91
CA ALA A 8 0.59 -14.45 3.61
C ALA A 8 0.47 -13.11 2.90
N ALA A 9 0.60 -13.08 1.57
CA ALA A 9 0.47 -11.86 0.77
C ALA A 9 -0.92 -11.23 0.90
N VAL A 10 -1.98 -12.04 0.78
CA VAL A 10 -3.36 -11.56 0.96
C VAL A 10 -3.58 -11.08 2.38
N ALA A 11 -3.11 -11.83 3.39
CA ALA A 11 -3.24 -11.43 4.79
C ALA A 11 -2.57 -10.08 5.06
N LEU A 12 -1.32 -9.89 4.59
CA LEU A 12 -0.58 -8.64 4.75
C LEU A 12 -1.25 -7.48 4.00
N LEU A 13 -1.76 -7.69 2.79
CA LEU A 13 -2.50 -6.67 2.04
C LEU A 13 -3.76 -6.22 2.79
N VAL A 14 -4.54 -7.17 3.33
CA VAL A 14 -5.75 -6.85 4.10
C VAL A 14 -5.40 -6.08 5.36
N VAL A 15 -4.40 -6.55 6.13
CA VAL A 15 -3.96 -5.88 7.36
C VAL A 15 -3.47 -4.46 7.07
N GLY A 16 -2.65 -4.27 6.03
CA GLY A 16 -2.16 -2.95 5.62
C GLY A 16 -3.28 -2.03 5.15
N ALA A 17 -4.21 -2.53 4.34
CA ALA A 17 -5.35 -1.74 3.84
C ALA A 17 -6.29 -1.31 4.96
N VAL A 18 -6.64 -2.20 5.90
CA VAL A 18 -7.47 -1.87 7.06
C VAL A 18 -6.74 -0.90 7.98
N GLY A 19 -5.45 -1.14 8.23
CA GLY A 19 -4.60 -0.25 9.03
C GLY A 19 -4.57 1.18 8.48
N GLY A 20 -4.31 1.34 7.18
CA GLY A 20 -4.16 2.65 6.54
C GLY A 20 -5.47 3.37 6.22
N LEU A 21 -6.50 2.66 5.77
CA LEU A 21 -7.75 3.28 5.28
C LEU A 21 -8.85 3.40 6.33
N VAL A 22 -8.82 2.57 7.37
CA VAL A 22 -9.88 2.51 8.38
C VAL A 22 -9.36 2.96 9.74
N LEU A 23 -8.26 2.36 10.20
CA LEU A 23 -7.77 2.55 11.57
C LEU A 23 -6.90 3.79 11.73
N ALA A 24 -6.21 4.22 10.68
CA ALA A 24 -5.35 5.39 10.73
C ALA A 24 -6.13 6.64 11.18
N PRO A 25 -5.62 7.40 12.16
CA PRO A 25 -6.26 8.63 12.59
C PRO A 25 -6.30 9.64 11.44
N VAL A 26 -7.22 10.58 11.53
CA VAL A 26 -7.26 11.71 10.60
C VAL A 26 -6.08 12.63 10.85
N ASP A 27 -5.51 13.15 9.77
CA ASP A 27 -4.50 14.19 9.89
C ASP A 27 -5.15 15.55 10.11
N TYR A 28 -4.46 16.45 10.81
CA TYR A 28 -4.98 17.78 11.13
C TYR A 28 -5.13 18.67 9.89
N GLN A 29 -4.21 18.58 8.92
CA GLN A 29 -4.21 19.43 7.72
C GLN A 29 -4.99 18.79 6.57
N GLN A 30 -4.86 17.48 6.40
CA GLN A 30 -5.43 16.76 5.26
C GLN A 30 -6.73 16.01 5.60
N GLY A 31 -7.14 16.00 6.87
CA GLY A 31 -8.37 15.34 7.33
C GLY A 31 -8.41 13.85 6.97
N GLN A 32 -9.52 13.42 6.36
CA GLN A 32 -9.72 12.03 5.91
C GLN A 32 -8.88 11.68 4.67
N ALA A 33 -8.49 12.66 3.86
CA ALA A 33 -7.76 12.42 2.62
C ALA A 33 -6.34 11.90 2.88
N TYR A 34 -5.77 12.19 4.06
CA TYR A 34 -4.50 11.63 4.53
C TYR A 34 -4.40 10.10 4.36
N ARG A 35 -5.52 9.40 4.61
CA ARG A 35 -5.55 7.93 4.56
C ARG A 35 -5.20 7.36 3.17
N ILE A 36 -5.40 8.13 2.10
CA ILE A 36 -5.06 7.73 0.73
C ILE A 36 -3.53 7.56 0.57
N LEU A 37 -2.71 8.26 1.37
CA LEU A 37 -1.25 8.18 1.29
C LEU A 37 -0.72 6.77 1.58
N PHE A 38 -1.42 5.98 2.39
CA PHE A 38 -1.04 4.58 2.69
C PHE A 38 -1.15 3.65 1.48
N VAL A 39 -1.86 4.04 0.43
CA VAL A 39 -1.90 3.33 -0.86
C VAL A 39 -1.06 4.07 -1.90
N HIS A 40 -1.20 5.40 -1.96
CA HIS A 40 -0.56 6.23 -2.97
C HIS A 40 0.97 6.17 -2.92
N VAL A 41 1.59 6.44 -1.76
CA VAL A 41 3.06 6.49 -1.61
C VAL A 41 3.74 5.17 -1.98
N PRO A 42 3.34 4.00 -1.43
CA PRO A 42 3.94 2.73 -1.85
C PRO A 42 3.66 2.39 -3.31
N SER A 43 2.49 2.76 -3.86
CA SER A 43 2.20 2.54 -5.29
C SER A 43 3.11 3.36 -6.21
N ALA A 44 3.41 4.61 -5.84
CA ALA A 44 4.34 5.46 -6.58
C ALA A 44 5.76 4.89 -6.55
N TRP A 45 6.20 4.38 -5.40
CA TRP A 45 7.50 3.71 -5.29
C TRP A 45 7.58 2.45 -6.17
N MET A 46 6.53 1.61 -6.16
CA MET A 46 6.44 0.45 -7.04
C MET A 46 6.40 0.84 -8.52
N ALA A 47 5.71 1.92 -8.88
CA ALA A 47 5.68 2.42 -10.25
C ALA A 47 7.07 2.86 -10.72
N MET A 48 7.83 3.57 -9.88
CA MET A 48 9.23 3.92 -10.18
C MET A 48 10.12 2.68 -10.28
N PHE A 49 9.95 1.70 -9.38
CA PHE A 49 10.64 0.42 -9.46
C PHE A 49 10.40 -0.25 -10.81
N VAL A 50 9.14 -0.43 -11.20
CA VAL A 50 8.77 -1.06 -12.49
C VAL A 50 9.32 -0.26 -13.67
N TYR A 51 9.28 1.08 -13.62
CA TYR A 51 9.83 1.94 -14.66
C TYR A 51 11.33 1.69 -14.91
N MET A 52 12.13 1.47 -13.85
CA MET A 52 13.56 1.15 -13.99
C MET A 52 13.82 -0.14 -14.78
N PHE A 53 12.96 -1.15 -14.64
CA PHE A 53 13.10 -2.40 -15.40
C PHE A 53 12.47 -2.35 -16.79
N MET A 54 11.50 -1.46 -17.01
CA MET A 54 10.87 -1.29 -18.32
C MET A 54 11.75 -0.51 -19.30
N ALA A 55 12.54 0.46 -18.81
CA ALA A 55 13.43 1.27 -19.61
C ALA A 55 14.83 0.64 -19.86
N GLY A 56 15.03 -0.60 -19.39
CA GLY A 56 16.26 -1.38 -19.55
C GLY A 56 16.21 -2.37 -20.71
#